data_AF-A0A9P5YEZ3-F1
#
_entry.id   AF-A0A9P5YEZ3-F1
#
_cell.length_a   1.000
_cell.length_b   1.000
_cell.length_c   1.000
_cell.angle_alpha   90.00
_cell.angle_beta   90.00
_cell.angle_gamma   90.00
#
_symmetry.space_group_name_H-M   'P 1'
#
loop_
_entity.id
_entity.type
_entity.pdbx_description
1 polymer ?
#
loop_
_entity_poly.entity_id
_entity_poly.type
_entity_poly.pdbx_seq_one_letter_code
_entity_poly.pdbx_strand_id
1 'polypeptide(L)'
;MYLLKCLTYSSLAFHIWEWLSNFSFEIRHIWRLRKSSIVKWQYLWSRYLGMAAQIADTIATRYIHSHYIVPRTFCVGWYLVQLIISQGLLASLEISLVMRLYALSDSSNRLRVGLFTLVAVENIIVMVGGVLSILEVELEAACLPREPTIHIIIISVTLGVTQMILWGLTIQHSWRKKVALTSLVMRDGSWVFAVVSIILVGTNANTFARTRTHKPVVNPFSTFVAAMASLNCRIIVNLEGMSRKRANATSMFELTSFVDTEFVDPPDVFPDQPNYPSRETEITAVENY
;
A
#
# COMPACT_ATOMS: atom_id res chain seq x y z
N MET A 1 26.15 -1.69 -18.06
CA MET A 1 26.07 -0.38 -17.37
C MET A 1 24.95 0.52 -17.89
N TYR A 2 24.77 0.73 -19.21
CA TYR A 2 23.71 1.61 -19.74
C TYR A 2 22.28 1.22 -19.33
N LEU A 3 21.97 -0.09 -19.30
CA LEU A 3 20.66 -0.59 -18.85
C LEU A 3 20.33 -0.20 -17.40
N LEU A 4 21.32 -0.23 -16.49
CA LEU A 4 21.11 0.13 -15.08
C LEU A 4 20.78 1.62 -14.93
N LYS A 5 21.43 2.47 -15.73
CA LYS A 5 21.12 3.91 -15.80
C LYS A 5 19.71 4.14 -16.34
N CYS A 6 19.33 3.48 -17.43
CA CYS A 6 17.98 3.61 -17.97
C CYS A 6 16.90 3.16 -16.96
N LEU A 7 17.14 2.08 -16.22
CA LEU A 7 16.19 1.59 -15.20
C LEU A 7 16.04 2.57 -14.04
N THR A 8 17.14 3.08 -13.49
CA THR A 8 17.12 4.05 -12.38
C THR A 8 16.46 5.38 -12.79
N TYR A 9 16.77 5.91 -13.97
CA TYR A 9 16.12 7.12 -14.47
C TYR A 9 14.65 6.93 -14.80
N SER A 10 14.27 5.81 -15.42
CA SER A 10 12.85 5.49 -15.68
C SER A 10 12.07 5.29 -14.38
N SER A 11 12.67 4.63 -13.39
CA SER A 11 12.08 4.46 -12.05
C SER A 11 11.85 5.81 -11.36
N LEU A 12 12.85 6.69 -11.39
CA LEU A 12 12.73 8.05 -10.84
C LEU A 12 11.65 8.87 -11.57
N ALA A 13 11.65 8.85 -12.91
CA ALA A 13 10.67 9.55 -13.72
C ALA A 13 9.25 9.05 -13.45
N PHE A 14 9.05 7.74 -13.37
CA PHE A 14 7.78 7.13 -13.01
C PHE A 14 7.32 7.54 -11.61
N HIS A 15 8.24 7.58 -10.65
CA HIS A 15 7.92 7.98 -9.27
C HIS A 15 7.53 9.46 -9.20
N ILE A 16 8.24 10.35 -9.91
CA ILE A 16 7.90 11.78 -10.00
C ILE A 16 6.55 11.97 -10.70
N TRP A 17 6.29 11.21 -11.76
CA TRP A 17 5.00 11.25 -12.47
C TRP A 17 3.84 10.84 -11.56
N GLU A 18 3.95 9.70 -10.85
CA GLU A 18 2.97 9.27 -9.85
C GLU A 18 2.84 10.26 -8.69
N TRP A 19 3.91 10.97 -8.34
CA TRP A 19 3.87 12.03 -7.32
C TRP A 19 3.01 13.20 -7.81
N LEU A 20 3.30 13.75 -8.99
CA LEU A 20 2.59 14.88 -9.58
C LEU A 20 1.10 14.57 -9.79
N SER A 21 0.77 13.37 -10.30
CA SER A 21 -0.62 12.98 -10.56
C SER A 21 -1.46 12.89 -9.28
N ASN A 22 -0.85 12.50 -8.16
CA ASN A 22 -1.53 12.35 -6.88
C ASN A 22 -1.47 13.61 -5.99
N PHE A 23 -0.70 14.64 -6.35
CA PHE A 23 -0.49 15.82 -5.51
C PHE A 23 -1.79 16.58 -5.21
N SER A 24 -2.64 16.77 -6.22
CA SER A 24 -3.96 17.40 -6.07
C SER A 24 -4.90 16.62 -5.15
N PHE A 25 -4.76 15.29 -5.11
CA PHE A 25 -5.50 14.45 -4.18
C PHE A 25 -4.95 14.59 -2.76
N GLU A 26 -3.62 14.56 -2.61
CA GLU A 26 -2.90 14.67 -1.35
C GLU A 26 -3.30 15.93 -0.58
N ILE A 27 -3.23 17.10 -1.21
CA ILE A 27 -3.59 18.40 -0.59
C ILE A 27 -5.03 18.40 -0.08
N ARG A 28 -5.96 17.87 -0.88
CA ARG A 28 -7.39 17.92 -0.53
C ARG A 28 -7.78 16.92 0.55
N HIS A 29 -7.10 15.79 0.63
CA HIS A 29 -7.51 14.67 1.49
C HIS A 29 -6.54 14.46 2.64
N ILE A 30 -5.27 14.12 2.35
CA ILE A 30 -4.25 13.74 3.34
C ILE A 30 -3.91 14.90 4.27
N TRP A 31 -3.82 16.13 3.74
CA TRP A 31 -3.45 17.28 4.57
C TRP A 31 -4.58 17.70 5.52
N ARG A 32 -5.84 17.48 5.13
CA ARG A 32 -7.02 17.76 5.95
C ARG A 32 -7.31 16.69 7.01
N LEU A 33 -6.71 15.50 6.91
CA LEU A 33 -6.81 14.47 7.95
C LEU A 33 -6.23 14.97 9.29
N ARG A 34 -6.83 14.49 10.39
CA ARG A 34 -6.43 14.81 11.76
C ARG A 34 -4.92 14.58 11.94
N LYS A 35 -4.24 15.53 12.60
CA LYS A 35 -2.77 15.57 12.74
C LYS A 35 -2.15 14.29 13.35
N SER A 36 -2.93 13.51 14.10
CA SER A 36 -2.49 12.28 14.77
C SER A 36 -2.98 10.97 14.12
N SER A 37 -3.43 10.99 12.86
CA SER A 37 -3.83 9.75 12.19
C SER A 37 -2.60 8.92 11.79
N ILE A 38 -2.55 7.66 12.22
CA ILE A 38 -1.50 6.69 11.85
C ILE A 38 -1.40 6.58 10.32
N VAL A 39 -2.54 6.57 9.63
CA VAL A 39 -2.64 6.49 8.17
C VAL A 39 -1.94 7.67 7.50
N LYS A 40 -2.03 8.88 8.08
CA LYS A 40 -1.35 10.06 7.56
C LYS A 40 0.16 9.92 7.66
N TRP A 41 0.67 9.51 8.83
CA TRP A 41 2.11 9.28 9.02
C TRP A 41 2.64 8.18 8.12
N GLN A 42 1.88 7.10 7.94
CA GLN A 42 2.27 6.00 7.05
C GLN A 42 2.30 6.41 5.57
N TYR A 43 1.33 7.21 5.13
CA TYR A 43 1.33 7.79 3.79
C TYR A 43 2.54 8.68 3.55
N LEU A 44 2.79 9.63 4.47
CA LEU A 44 3.93 10.53 4.37
C LEU A 44 5.24 9.74 4.43
N TRP A 45 5.35 8.78 5.35
CA TRP A 45 6.52 7.93 5.47
C TRP A 45 6.82 7.21 4.16
N SER A 46 5.88 6.44 3.63
CA SER A 46 6.11 5.66 2.40
C SER A 46 6.46 6.52 1.18
N ARG A 47 5.81 7.68 1.02
CA ARG A 47 6.00 8.60 -0.11
C ARG A 47 7.32 9.37 -0.03
N TYR A 48 7.55 10.08 1.08
CA TYR A 48 8.73 10.94 1.21
C TYR A 48 10.00 10.12 1.44
N LEU A 49 9.92 8.99 2.18
CA LEU A 49 11.05 8.08 2.30
C LEU A 49 11.40 7.44 0.96
N GLY A 50 10.39 6.98 0.19
CA GLY A 50 10.60 6.41 -1.14
C GLY A 50 11.27 7.39 -2.09
N MET A 51 10.86 8.66 -2.08
CA MET A 51 11.47 9.71 -2.90
C MET A 51 12.90 10.04 -2.47
N ALA A 52 13.14 10.22 -1.16
CA ALA A 52 14.46 10.47 -0.62
C ALA A 52 15.43 9.32 -0.94
N ALA A 53 14.96 8.07 -0.83
CA ALA A 53 15.71 6.88 -1.16
C ALA A 53 16.13 6.82 -2.64
N GLN A 54 15.24 7.15 -3.57
CA GLN A 54 15.57 7.18 -5.01
C GLN A 54 16.58 8.28 -5.36
N ILE A 55 16.45 9.45 -4.74
CA ILE A 55 17.42 10.54 -4.90
C ILE A 55 18.78 10.10 -4.37
N ALA A 56 18.81 9.53 -3.16
CA ALA A 56 20.03 9.01 -2.56
C ALA A 56 20.66 7.90 -3.42
N ASP A 57 19.86 6.97 -3.98
CA ASP A 57 20.35 5.91 -4.86
C ASP A 57 20.94 6.44 -6.16
N THR A 58 20.33 7.49 -6.73
CA THR A 58 20.86 8.16 -7.91
C THR A 58 22.21 8.82 -7.60
N ILE A 59 22.33 9.49 -6.45
CA ILE A 59 23.59 10.13 -6.00
C ILE A 59 24.67 9.08 -5.74
N ALA A 60 24.35 8.02 -4.99
CA ALA A 60 25.26 6.93 -4.68
C ALA A 60 25.74 6.21 -5.95
N THR A 61 24.83 5.92 -6.88
CA THR A 61 25.15 5.30 -8.17
C THR A 61 26.10 6.19 -8.99
N ARG A 62 25.87 7.52 -9.01
CA ARG A 62 26.79 8.47 -9.67
C ARG A 62 28.16 8.49 -9.00
N TYR A 63 28.19 8.50 -7.67
CA TYR A 63 29.44 8.51 -6.90
C TYR A 63 30.28 7.25 -7.17
N ILE A 64 29.66 6.07 -7.10
CA ILE A 64 30.30 4.77 -7.38
C ILE A 64 30.82 4.72 -8.83
N HIS A 65 30.09 5.27 -9.79
CA HIS A 65 30.55 5.33 -11.17
C HIS A 65 31.71 6.29 -11.42
N SER A 66 31.79 7.39 -10.65
CA SER A 66 32.82 8.41 -10.83
C SER A 66 34.16 8.01 -10.21
N HIS A 67 34.17 7.09 -9.25
CA HIS A 67 35.37 6.67 -8.53
C HIS A 67 35.75 5.25 -8.92
N TYR A 68 37.01 5.04 -9.32
CA TYR A 68 37.52 3.72 -9.70
C TYR A 68 37.65 2.78 -8.49
N ILE A 69 37.93 3.31 -7.30
CA ILE A 69 38.06 2.56 -6.05
C ILE A 69 37.16 3.25 -5.00
N VAL A 70 36.11 2.55 -4.57
CA VAL A 70 35.20 3.02 -3.52
C VAL A 70 35.60 2.39 -2.18
N PRO A 71 35.71 3.16 -1.09
CA PRO A 71 36.07 2.60 0.21
C PRO A 71 34.99 1.63 0.72
N ARG A 72 35.42 0.51 1.30
CA ARG A 72 34.53 -0.55 1.84
C ARG A 72 33.50 0.00 2.83
N THR A 73 33.90 0.95 3.68
CA THR A 73 33.02 1.59 4.68
C THR A 73 31.82 2.28 4.04
N PHE A 74 32.01 2.94 2.90
CA PHE A 74 30.93 3.57 2.15
C PHE A 74 29.97 2.53 1.57
N CYS A 75 30.49 1.46 0.96
CA CYS A 75 29.66 0.39 0.40
C CYS A 75 28.80 -0.31 1.48
N VAL A 76 29.40 -0.63 2.64
CA VAL A 76 28.68 -1.24 3.78
C VAL A 76 27.60 -0.30 4.31
N GLY A 77 27.93 0.98 4.51
CA GLY A 77 26.96 1.98 4.97
C GLY A 77 25.81 2.16 3.97
N TRP A 78 26.12 2.21 2.67
CA TRP A 78 25.12 2.33 1.62
C TRP A 78 24.19 1.11 1.57
N TYR A 79 24.75 -0.09 1.63
CA TYR A 79 23.96 -1.33 1.66
C TYR A 79 23.06 -1.41 2.90
N LEU A 80 23.55 -1.01 4.07
CA LEU A 80 22.76 -0.95 5.31
C LEU A 80 21.58 0.02 5.16
N VAL A 81 21.81 1.20 4.57
CA VAL A 81 20.75 2.18 4.29
C VAL A 81 19.71 1.60 3.33
N GLN A 82 20.14 0.93 2.26
CA GLN A 82 19.22 0.25 1.33
C GLN A 82 18.37 -0.81 2.04
N LEU A 83 18.96 -1.59 2.94
CA LEU A 83 18.26 -2.62 3.71
C LEU A 83 17.21 -2.02 4.64
N ILE A 84 17.58 -1.00 5.42
CA ILE A 84 16.67 -0.31 6.35
C ILE A 84 15.49 0.33 5.61
N ILE A 85 15.76 1.02 4.50
CA ILE A 85 14.72 1.68 3.70
C ILE A 85 13.78 0.65 3.08
N SER A 86 14.34 -0.42 2.48
CA SER A 86 13.55 -1.48 1.85
C SER A 86 12.63 -2.15 2.86
N GLN A 87 13.18 -2.51 4.03
CA GLN A 87 12.42 -3.14 5.09
C GLN A 87 11.35 -2.20 5.66
N GLY A 88 11.67 -0.92 5.84
CA GLY A 88 10.70 0.06 6.33
C GLY A 88 9.51 0.26 5.37
N LEU A 89 9.76 0.27 4.06
CA LEU A 89 8.70 0.38 3.04
C LEU A 89 7.85 -0.90 2.96
N LEU A 90 8.49 -2.06 3.11
CA LEU A 90 7.84 -3.36 3.12
C LEU A 90 6.97 -3.56 4.37
N ALA A 91 7.52 -3.27 5.56
CA ALA A 91 6.78 -3.29 6.81
C ALA A 91 5.58 -2.34 6.78
N SER A 92 5.75 -1.13 6.22
CA SER A 92 4.62 -0.21 6.00
C SER A 92 3.53 -0.85 5.11
N LEU A 93 3.92 -1.57 4.08
CA LEU A 93 2.97 -2.23 3.19
C LEU A 93 2.25 -3.39 3.90
N GLU A 94 2.97 -4.22 4.65
CA GLU A 94 2.42 -5.31 5.45
C GLU A 94 1.45 -4.80 6.51
N ILE A 95 1.79 -3.72 7.22
CA ILE A 95 0.90 -3.08 8.19
C ILE A 95 -0.39 -2.60 7.50
N SER A 96 -0.29 -2.02 6.29
CA SER A 96 -1.48 -1.63 5.51
C SER A 96 -2.36 -2.82 5.16
N LEU A 97 -1.76 -3.95 4.77
CA LEU A 97 -2.50 -5.18 4.47
C LEU A 97 -3.16 -5.77 5.73
N VAL A 98 -2.45 -5.82 6.86
CA VAL A 98 -2.97 -6.30 8.14
C VAL A 98 -4.13 -5.44 8.62
N MET A 99 -4.02 -4.10 8.54
CA MET A 99 -5.11 -3.19 8.90
C MET A 99 -6.37 -3.44 8.06
N ARG A 100 -6.21 -3.67 6.75
CA ARG A 100 -7.33 -4.00 5.85
C ARG A 100 -7.96 -5.35 6.17
N LEU A 101 -7.14 -6.36 6.41
CA LEU A 101 -7.62 -7.69 6.78
C LEU A 101 -8.34 -7.66 8.14
N TYR A 102 -7.86 -6.85 9.08
CA TYR A 102 -8.52 -6.59 10.36
C TYR A 102 -9.88 -5.90 10.17
N ALA A 103 -9.96 -4.85 9.34
CA ALA A 103 -11.23 -4.18 9.06
C ALA A 103 -12.27 -5.11 8.40
N LEU A 104 -11.81 -6.14 7.68
CA LEU A 104 -12.67 -7.15 7.06
C LEU A 104 -13.06 -8.28 8.02
N SER A 105 -12.18 -8.63 8.96
CA SER A 105 -12.44 -9.65 9.97
C SER A 105 -13.30 -9.07 11.09
N ASP A 106 -14.45 -9.69 11.38
CA ASP A 106 -15.37 -9.17 12.39
C ASP A 106 -14.81 -9.42 13.80
N SER A 107 -13.94 -8.52 14.25
CA SER A 107 -13.46 -8.41 15.64
C SER A 107 -12.70 -9.61 16.24
N SER A 108 -12.17 -10.56 15.46
CA SER A 108 -11.35 -11.64 16.03
C SER A 108 -9.97 -11.13 16.47
N ASN A 109 -9.84 -10.73 17.74
CA ASN A 109 -8.59 -10.25 18.33
C ASN A 109 -7.43 -11.25 18.18
N ARG A 110 -7.74 -12.56 18.15
CA ARG A 110 -6.76 -13.63 17.92
C ARG A 110 -6.10 -13.53 16.54
N LEU A 111 -6.87 -13.25 15.49
CA LEU A 111 -6.34 -13.08 14.14
C LEU A 111 -5.45 -11.85 14.08
N ARG A 112 -5.86 -10.74 14.72
CA ARG A 112 -5.07 -9.52 14.80
C ARG A 112 -3.70 -9.79 15.42
N VAL A 113 -3.68 -10.40 16.60
CA VAL A 113 -2.43 -10.71 17.30
C VAL A 113 -1.57 -11.65 16.45
N GLY A 114 -2.14 -12.70 15.86
CA GLY A 114 -1.43 -13.64 14.99
C GLY A 114 -0.77 -12.97 13.77
N LEU A 115 -1.48 -12.07 13.08
CA LEU A 115 -0.95 -11.34 11.93
C LEU A 115 0.16 -10.37 12.31
N PHE A 116 -0.02 -9.61 13.40
CA PHE A 116 1.03 -8.73 13.89
C PHE A 116 2.26 -9.50 14.36
N THR A 117 2.08 -10.64 15.03
CA THR A 117 3.21 -11.50 15.42
C THR A 117 3.93 -12.08 14.21
N LEU A 118 3.20 -12.48 13.16
CA LEU A 118 3.80 -13.00 11.93
C LEU A 118 4.71 -11.95 11.27
N VAL A 119 4.19 -10.74 11.07
CA VAL A 119 4.95 -9.61 10.50
C VAL A 119 6.13 -9.24 11.40
N ALA A 120 5.96 -9.21 12.72
CA ALA A 120 7.05 -8.89 13.65
C ALA A 120 8.19 -9.93 13.58
N VAL A 121 7.85 -11.23 13.56
CA VAL A 121 8.83 -12.32 13.45
C VAL A 121 9.58 -12.24 12.12
N GLU A 122 8.88 -12.02 11.01
CA GLU A 122 9.50 -11.78 9.71
C GLU A 122 10.48 -10.60 9.76
N ASN A 123 10.06 -9.45 10.30
CA ASN A 123 10.91 -8.27 10.39
C ASN A 123 12.19 -8.54 11.20
N ILE A 124 12.08 -9.31 12.30
CA ILE A 124 13.24 -9.74 13.09
C ILE A 124 14.17 -10.64 12.27
N ILE A 125 13.63 -11.65 11.59
CA ILE A 125 14.41 -12.58 10.76
C ILE A 125 15.15 -11.81 9.65
N VAL A 126 14.47 -10.88 8.98
CA VAL A 126 15.06 -10.09 7.89
C VAL A 126 16.14 -9.15 8.42
N MET A 127 15.91 -8.49 9.56
CA MET A 127 16.91 -7.61 10.17
C MET A 127 18.16 -8.37 10.63
N VAL A 128 17.97 -9.50 11.32
CA VAL A 128 19.10 -10.35 11.77
C VAL A 128 19.83 -10.93 10.56
N GLY A 129 19.11 -11.49 9.60
CA GLY A 129 19.69 -12.01 8.36
C GLY A 129 20.45 -10.94 7.60
N GLY A 130 19.92 -9.72 7.53
CA GLY A 130 20.56 -8.58 6.89
C GLY A 130 21.88 -8.17 7.54
N VAL A 131 21.92 -8.11 8.87
CA VAL A 131 23.15 -7.82 9.62
C VAL A 131 24.18 -8.94 9.42
N LEU A 132 23.77 -10.20 9.50
CA LEU A 132 24.66 -11.35 9.27
C LEU A 132 25.19 -11.35 7.84
N SER A 133 24.35 -11.08 6.84
CA SER A 133 24.76 -10.89 5.45
C SER A 133 25.86 -9.84 5.33
N ILE A 134 25.72 -8.68 5.99
CA ILE A 134 26.72 -7.61 5.93
C ILE A 134 28.08 -8.03 6.53
N LEU A 135 28.05 -8.80 7.62
CA LEU A 135 29.26 -9.25 8.30
C LEU A 135 30.05 -10.26 7.45
N GLU A 136 29.34 -11.12 6.72
CA GLU A 136 29.93 -12.18 5.89
C GLU A 136 30.32 -11.70 4.49
N VAL A 137 29.68 -10.66 3.95
CA VAL A 137 29.87 -10.28 2.54
C VAL A 137 31.24 -9.65 2.27
N GLU A 138 31.96 -10.27 1.33
CA GLU A 138 33.06 -9.65 0.62
C GLU A 138 32.50 -8.73 -0.48
N LEU A 139 32.74 -7.43 -0.35
CA LEU A 139 32.31 -6.41 -1.32
C LEU A 139 33.42 -6.17 -2.34
N GLU A 140 33.10 -6.28 -3.63
CA GLU A 140 34.00 -5.89 -4.72
C GLU A 140 34.02 -4.36 -4.91
N ALA A 141 34.95 -3.85 -5.73
CA ALA A 141 35.19 -2.41 -5.97
C ALA A 141 33.96 -1.59 -6.44
N ALA A 142 32.90 -2.24 -6.88
CA ALA A 142 31.64 -1.62 -7.31
C ALA A 142 30.51 -1.69 -6.26
N CYS A 143 30.83 -1.97 -4.99
CA CYS A 143 29.86 -2.19 -3.92
C CYS A 143 28.87 -3.34 -4.21
N LEU A 144 29.24 -4.29 -5.07
CA LEU A 144 28.44 -5.49 -5.31
C LEU A 144 28.95 -6.62 -4.40
N PRO A 145 28.04 -7.35 -3.74
CA PRO A 145 28.43 -8.55 -2.98
C PRO A 145 29.03 -9.56 -3.97
N ARG A 146 30.20 -10.13 -3.65
CA ARG A 146 30.89 -11.06 -4.56
C ARG A 146 30.11 -12.36 -4.75
N GLU A 147 29.68 -12.94 -3.64
CA GLU A 147 28.97 -14.20 -3.58
C GLU A 147 27.64 -14.04 -2.81
N PRO A 148 26.58 -14.74 -3.24
CA PRO A 148 25.33 -14.74 -2.49
C PRO A 148 25.49 -15.51 -1.19
N THR A 149 25.36 -14.80 -0.06
CA THR A 149 25.27 -15.45 1.26
C THR A 149 23.98 -16.25 1.37
N ILE A 150 24.03 -17.38 2.09
CA ILE A 150 22.84 -18.20 2.39
C ILE A 150 21.72 -17.39 3.06
N HIS A 151 22.11 -16.35 3.82
CA HIS A 151 21.22 -15.41 4.48
C HIS A 151 20.27 -14.68 3.50
N ILE A 152 20.71 -14.33 2.29
CA ILE A 152 19.86 -13.65 1.28
C ILE A 152 18.75 -14.58 0.77
N ILE A 153 19.05 -15.87 0.63
CA ILE A 153 18.08 -16.89 0.24
C ILE A 153 17.06 -17.08 1.35
N ILE A 154 17.51 -17.18 2.60
CA ILE A 154 16.63 -17.29 3.77
C ILE A 154 15.69 -16.08 3.83
N ILE A 155 16.23 -14.86 3.74
CA ILE A 155 15.43 -13.62 3.69
C ILE A 155 14.38 -13.68 2.58
N SER A 156 14.79 -14.04 1.36
CA SER A 156 13.87 -14.10 0.21
C SER A 156 12.75 -15.11 0.41
N VAL A 157 13.07 -16.28 0.95
CA VAL A 157 12.08 -17.34 1.25
C VAL A 157 11.14 -16.89 2.36
N THR A 158 11.65 -16.30 3.44
CA THR A 158 10.84 -15.76 4.54
C THR A 158 9.85 -14.72 4.03
N LEU A 159 10.32 -13.73 3.25
CA LEU A 159 9.47 -12.70 2.65
C LEU A 159 8.41 -13.31 1.72
N GLY A 160 8.80 -14.26 0.87
CA GLY A 160 7.89 -14.96 -0.01
C GLY A 160 6.80 -15.73 0.74
N VAL A 161 7.19 -16.46 1.80
CA VAL A 161 6.26 -17.24 2.62
C VAL A 161 5.29 -16.33 3.36
N THR A 162 5.75 -15.25 4.00
CA THR A 162 4.82 -14.36 4.70
C THR A 162 3.87 -13.67 3.73
N GLN A 163 4.36 -13.21 2.58
CA GLN A 163 3.52 -12.59 1.55
C GLN A 163 2.48 -13.58 0.98
N MET A 164 2.84 -14.86 0.84
CA MET A 164 1.91 -15.94 0.49
C MET A 164 0.85 -16.16 1.57
N ILE A 165 1.24 -16.19 2.85
CA ILE A 165 0.32 -16.37 3.99
C ILE A 165 -0.66 -15.20 4.07
N LEU A 166 -0.18 -13.96 4.01
CA LEU A 166 -1.02 -12.76 4.05
C LEU A 166 -2.02 -12.74 2.89
N TRP A 167 -1.56 -13.04 1.68
CA TRP A 167 -2.43 -13.11 0.51
C TRP A 167 -3.45 -14.24 0.61
N GLY A 168 -3.03 -15.44 1.01
CA GLY A 168 -3.89 -16.60 1.20
C GLY A 168 -4.98 -16.38 2.25
N LEU A 169 -4.63 -15.78 3.39
CA LEU A 169 -5.59 -15.41 4.43
C LEU A 169 -6.58 -14.36 3.94
N THR A 170 -6.12 -13.41 3.15
CA THR A 170 -7.00 -12.40 2.53
C THR A 170 -8.02 -13.11 1.63
N ILE A 171 -7.59 -14.04 0.77
CA ILE A 171 -8.48 -14.81 -0.13
C ILE A 171 -9.49 -15.62 0.67
N GLN A 172 -9.02 -16.40 1.64
CA GLN A 172 -9.87 -17.26 2.44
C GLN A 172 -10.96 -16.46 3.16
N HIS A 173 -10.61 -15.32 3.75
CA HIS A 173 -11.59 -14.44 4.39
C HIS A 173 -12.55 -13.79 3.39
N SER A 174 -12.03 -13.37 2.22
CA SER A 174 -12.84 -12.80 1.15
C SER A 174 -13.87 -13.79 0.61
N TRP A 175 -13.53 -15.08 0.52
CA TRP A 175 -14.45 -16.09 -0.02
C TRP A 175 -15.58 -16.41 0.97
N ARG A 176 -15.30 -16.38 2.27
CA ARG A 176 -16.31 -16.60 3.32
C ARG A 176 -17.33 -15.46 3.40
N LYS A 177 -16.90 -14.21 3.14
CA LYS A 177 -17.77 -13.03 3.16
C LYS A 177 -18.11 -12.61 1.73
N LYS A 178 -19.25 -13.06 1.20
CA LYS A 178 -19.79 -12.69 -0.12
C LYS A 178 -20.28 -11.23 -0.18
N VAL A 179 -19.40 -10.26 0.13
CA VAL A 179 -19.73 -8.83 0.13
C VAL A 179 -18.95 -8.16 -0.98
N ALA A 180 -19.59 -7.32 -1.81
CA ALA A 180 -18.95 -6.64 -2.94
C ALA A 180 -17.65 -5.89 -2.58
N LEU A 181 -17.52 -5.45 -1.31
CA LEU A 181 -16.33 -4.79 -0.75
C LEU A 181 -15.06 -5.66 -0.81
N THR A 182 -15.18 -6.98 -0.80
CA THR A 182 -14.01 -7.88 -0.81
C THR A 182 -13.30 -7.93 -2.16
N SER A 183 -14.01 -7.68 -3.26
CA SER A 183 -13.42 -7.70 -4.61
C SER A 183 -12.32 -6.64 -4.80
N LEU A 184 -12.50 -5.45 -4.22
CA LEU A 184 -11.51 -4.38 -4.32
C LEU A 184 -10.26 -4.70 -3.50
N VAL A 185 -10.45 -5.25 -2.29
CA VAL A 185 -9.35 -5.66 -1.41
C VAL A 185 -8.55 -6.82 -2.03
N MET A 186 -9.23 -7.80 -2.63
CA MET A 186 -8.62 -8.89 -3.40
C MET A 186 -7.76 -8.38 -4.54
N ARG A 187 -8.29 -7.45 -5.32
CA ARG A 187 -7.59 -6.89 -6.48
C ARG A 187 -6.32 -6.17 -6.05
N ASP A 188 -6.43 -5.26 -5.07
CA ASP A 188 -5.28 -4.52 -4.55
C ASP A 188 -4.23 -5.46 -3.94
N GLY A 189 -4.66 -6.41 -3.10
CA GLY A 189 -3.77 -7.38 -2.46
C GLY A 189 -3.07 -8.30 -3.48
N SER A 190 -3.75 -8.66 -4.57
CA SER A 190 -3.17 -9.48 -5.63
C SER A 190 -2.14 -8.72 -6.47
N TRP A 191 -2.36 -7.42 -6.74
CA TRP A 191 -1.34 -6.58 -7.39
C TRP A 191 -0.07 -6.49 -6.56
N VAL A 192 -0.21 -6.28 -5.25
CA VAL A 192 0.93 -6.24 -4.33
C VAL A 192 1.67 -7.58 -4.32
N PHE A 193 0.93 -8.67 -4.12
CA PHE A 193 1.49 -10.02 -4.13
C PHE A 193 2.24 -10.32 -5.43
N ALA A 194 1.65 -10.00 -6.58
CA ALA A 194 2.25 -10.23 -7.88
C ALA A 194 3.53 -9.42 -8.07
N VAL A 195 3.52 -8.12 -7.74
CA VAL A 195 4.69 -7.25 -7.89
C VAL A 195 5.83 -7.67 -6.96
N VAL A 196 5.55 -7.95 -5.68
CA VAL A 196 6.55 -8.43 -4.72
C VAL A 196 7.12 -9.76 -5.17
N SER A 197 6.26 -10.70 -5.61
CA SER A 197 6.70 -12.01 -6.11
C SER A 197 7.58 -11.89 -7.35
N ILE A 198 7.23 -11.03 -8.32
CA ILE A 198 8.04 -10.78 -9.51
C ILE A 198 9.42 -10.24 -9.13
N ILE A 199 9.49 -9.29 -8.19
CA ILE A 199 10.75 -8.71 -7.74
C ILE A 199 11.59 -9.75 -6.98
N LEU A 200 10.99 -10.54 -6.09
CA LEU A 200 11.68 -11.59 -5.35
C LEU A 200 12.20 -12.68 -6.29
N VAL A 201 11.37 -13.21 -7.17
CA VAL A 201 11.76 -14.23 -8.16
C VAL A 201 12.83 -13.67 -9.10
N GLY A 202 12.66 -12.43 -9.60
CA GLY A 202 13.65 -11.78 -10.44
C GLY A 202 15.00 -11.59 -9.76
N THR A 203 15.00 -11.21 -8.48
CA THR A 203 16.22 -11.05 -7.68
C THR A 203 16.93 -12.39 -7.45
N ASN A 204 16.17 -13.45 -7.14
CA ASN A 204 16.71 -14.79 -6.97
C ASN A 204 17.24 -15.36 -8.29
N ALA A 205 16.51 -15.20 -9.39
CA ALA A 205 16.93 -15.64 -10.72
C ALA A 205 18.21 -14.92 -11.18
N ASN A 206 18.30 -13.60 -10.94
CA ASN A 206 19.49 -12.80 -11.23
C ASN A 206 20.70 -13.28 -10.41
N THR A 207 20.48 -13.57 -9.12
CA THR A 207 21.51 -14.10 -8.22
C THR A 207 22.02 -15.46 -8.71
N PHE A 208 21.12 -16.37 -9.07
CA PHE A 208 21.48 -17.69 -9.58
C PHE A 208 22.16 -17.64 -10.96
N ALA A 209 21.70 -16.75 -11.84
CA ALA A 209 22.30 -16.54 -13.16
C ALA A 209 23.74 -16.01 -13.05
N ARG A 210 24.05 -15.20 -12.04
CA ARG A 210 25.41 -14.72 -11.77
C ARG A 210 26.36 -15.88 -11.50
N THR A 211 25.97 -16.82 -10.63
CA THR A 211 26.77 -18.00 -10.28
C THR A 211 27.13 -18.82 -11.52
N ARG A 212 26.28 -18.84 -12.55
CA ARG A 212 26.54 -19.61 -13.78
C ARG A 212 27.27 -18.85 -14.88
N THR A 213 27.03 -17.54 -15.01
CA THR A 213 27.41 -16.78 -16.22
C THR A 213 28.37 -15.62 -15.97
N HIS A 214 28.74 -15.36 -14.70
CA HIS A 214 29.58 -14.22 -14.29
C HIS A 214 29.08 -12.86 -14.81
N LYS A 215 27.80 -12.76 -15.19
CA LYS A 215 27.18 -11.51 -15.67
C LYS A 215 26.98 -10.53 -14.51
N PRO A 216 27.04 -9.20 -14.78
CA PRO A 216 26.85 -8.20 -13.75
C PRO A 216 25.44 -8.26 -13.15
N VAL A 217 25.35 -8.29 -11.82
CA VAL A 217 24.08 -8.29 -11.09
C VAL A 217 23.40 -6.93 -11.23
N VAL A 218 22.17 -6.93 -11.71
CA VAL A 218 21.30 -5.75 -11.67
C VAL A 218 20.86 -5.50 -10.22
N ASN A 219 21.11 -4.30 -9.69
CA ASN A 219 20.63 -3.91 -8.36
C ASN A 219 19.10 -3.73 -8.39
N PRO A 220 18.31 -4.55 -7.66
CA PRO A 220 16.85 -4.44 -7.66
C PRO A 220 16.32 -3.27 -6.82
N PHE A 221 17.18 -2.61 -6.01
CA PHE A 221 16.76 -1.62 -5.01
C PHE A 221 15.90 -0.49 -5.59
N SER A 222 16.33 0.16 -6.68
CA SER A 222 15.56 1.26 -7.27
C SER A 222 14.18 0.80 -7.75
N THR A 223 14.07 -0.34 -8.41
CA THR A 223 12.77 -0.86 -8.86
C THR A 223 11.88 -1.23 -7.66
N PHE A 224 12.47 -1.85 -6.63
CA PHE A 224 11.78 -2.24 -5.41
C PHE A 224 11.20 -1.02 -4.68
N VAL A 225 12.02 0.01 -4.43
CA VAL A 225 11.58 1.22 -3.71
C VAL A 225 10.44 1.93 -4.46
N ALA A 226 10.54 2.07 -5.78
CA ALA A 226 9.48 2.69 -6.57
C ALA A 226 8.18 1.87 -6.54
N ALA A 227 8.28 0.55 -6.68
CA ALA A 227 7.13 -0.34 -6.59
C ALA A 227 6.47 -0.26 -5.21
N MET A 228 7.24 -0.36 -4.13
CA MET A 228 6.69 -0.35 -2.76
C MET A 228 6.09 1.01 -2.39
N ALA A 229 6.74 2.12 -2.76
CA ALA A 229 6.19 3.45 -2.50
C ALA A 229 4.87 3.69 -3.25
N SER A 230 4.80 3.31 -4.54
CA SER A 230 3.59 3.46 -5.35
C SER A 230 2.44 2.56 -4.87
N LEU A 231 2.73 1.30 -4.54
CA LEU A 231 1.75 0.36 -3.99
C LEU A 231 1.20 0.85 -2.65
N ASN A 232 2.06 1.26 -1.71
CA ASN A 232 1.65 1.84 -0.42
C ASN A 232 0.71 3.04 -0.64
N CYS A 233 1.07 3.97 -1.52
CA CYS A 233 0.26 5.15 -1.82
C CYS A 233 -1.12 4.76 -2.36
N ARG A 234 -1.18 3.88 -3.38
CA ARG A 234 -2.45 3.45 -3.99
C ARG A 234 -3.34 2.72 -3.00
N ILE A 235 -2.75 1.88 -2.15
CA ILE A 235 -3.44 1.17 -1.08
C ILE A 235 -4.09 2.17 -0.11
N ILE A 236 -3.36 3.16 0.36
CA ILE A 236 -3.89 4.13 1.34
C ILE A 236 -5.00 4.98 0.71
N VAL A 237 -4.80 5.46 -0.53
CA VAL A 237 -5.81 6.25 -1.25
C VAL A 237 -7.11 5.46 -1.45
N ASN A 238 -7.02 4.21 -1.87
CA ASN A 238 -8.18 3.34 -2.04
C ASN A 238 -8.90 3.07 -0.70
N LEU A 239 -8.15 2.97 0.40
CA LEU A 239 -8.71 2.75 1.73
C LEU A 239 -9.53 3.96 2.21
N GLU A 240 -9.00 5.17 2.04
CA GLU A 240 -9.70 6.42 2.37
C GLU A 240 -10.96 6.61 1.51
N GLY A 241 -10.86 6.28 0.22
CA GLY A 241 -12.01 6.29 -0.68
C GLY A 241 -13.16 5.38 -0.21
N MET A 242 -12.84 4.21 0.33
CA MET A 242 -13.84 3.30 0.90
C MET A 242 -14.42 3.81 2.21
N SER A 243 -13.57 4.30 3.12
CA SER A 243 -14.02 4.82 4.41
C SER A 243 -15.02 5.96 4.23
N ARG A 244 -14.76 6.86 3.28
CA ARG A 244 -15.69 7.95 2.92
C ARG A 244 -16.98 7.46 2.28
N LYS A 245 -16.92 6.52 1.33
CA LYS A 245 -18.14 5.95 0.71
C LYS A 245 -19.02 5.28 1.76
N ARG A 246 -18.43 4.58 2.73
CA ARG A 246 -19.15 3.98 3.86
C ARG A 246 -19.78 5.03 4.75
N ALA A 247 -19.03 6.07 5.15
CA ALA A 247 -19.55 7.17 5.97
C ALA A 247 -20.75 7.86 5.29
N ASN A 248 -20.66 8.13 3.98
CA ASN A 248 -21.76 8.73 3.22
C ASN A 248 -22.97 7.79 3.09
N ALA A 249 -22.75 6.48 2.92
CA ALA A 249 -23.84 5.51 2.87
C ALA A 249 -24.54 5.37 4.22
N THR A 250 -23.78 5.38 5.33
CA THR A 250 -24.34 5.37 6.69
C THR A 250 -25.09 6.65 7.00
N SER A 251 -24.55 7.83 6.64
CA SER A 251 -25.27 9.09 6.83
C SER A 251 -26.53 9.16 5.96
N MET A 252 -26.50 8.62 4.74
CA MET A 252 -27.68 8.54 3.89
C MET A 252 -28.72 7.60 4.49
N PHE A 253 -28.31 6.45 5.03
CA PHE A 253 -29.21 5.49 5.69
C PHE A 253 -29.83 6.08 6.96
N GLU A 254 -29.05 6.79 7.78
CA GLU A 254 -29.55 7.51 8.96
C GLU A 254 -30.54 8.63 8.56
N LEU A 255 -30.27 9.35 7.46
CA LEU A 255 -31.20 10.38 6.97
C LEU A 255 -32.50 9.78 6.43
N THR A 256 -32.45 8.65 5.71
CA THR A 256 -33.68 7.98 5.24
C THR A 256 -34.47 7.33 6.37
N SER A 257 -33.83 6.78 7.41
CA SER A 257 -34.57 6.27 8.57
C SER A 257 -35.23 7.37 9.38
N PHE A 258 -34.71 8.60 9.31
CA PHE A 258 -35.33 9.75 9.97
C PHE A 258 -36.48 10.34 9.15
N VAL A 259 -36.46 10.20 7.82
CA VAL A 259 -37.56 10.68 6.95
C VAL A 259 -38.76 9.71 6.94
N ASP A 260 -38.56 8.41 7.18
CA ASP A 260 -39.66 7.42 7.26
C ASP A 260 -40.42 7.41 8.60
N THR A 261 -40.11 8.29 9.56
CA THR A 261 -40.83 8.39 10.85
C THR A 261 -41.82 9.55 10.94
N GLU A 262 -42.02 10.34 9.88
CA GLU A 262 -42.92 11.51 9.91
C GLU A 262 -44.17 11.40 9.01
N PHE A 263 -44.46 10.22 8.44
CA PHE A 263 -45.74 9.93 7.76
C PHE A 263 -46.38 8.68 8.35
N VAL A 264 -46.78 8.77 9.63
CA VAL A 264 -47.87 7.93 10.16
C VAL A 264 -49.11 8.82 10.08
N ASP A 265 -49.89 8.63 9.02
CA ASP A 265 -51.25 9.15 8.97
C ASP A 265 -52.01 8.64 10.21
N PRO A 266 -52.71 9.52 10.93
CA PRO A 266 -53.55 9.09 12.04
C PRO A 266 -54.65 8.14 11.53
N PRO A 267 -55.08 7.15 12.33
CA PRO A 267 -56.19 6.30 11.95
C PRO A 267 -57.46 7.15 11.81
N ASP A 268 -57.97 7.24 10.57
CA ASP A 268 -59.29 7.79 10.28
C ASP A 268 -60.36 6.96 10.99
N VAL A 269 -60.75 7.45 12.17
CA VAL A 269 -62.00 7.10 12.81
C VAL A 269 -63.09 7.89 12.09
N PHE A 270 -63.89 7.19 11.29
CA PHE A 270 -65.16 7.67 10.75
C PHE A 270 -66.07 8.19 11.87
N PRO A 271 -66.69 9.36 11.65
CA PRO A 271 -68.13 9.43 11.84
C PRO A 271 -68.83 9.95 10.58
N ASP A 272 -69.96 9.30 10.27
CA ASP A 272 -70.96 9.72 9.30
C ASP A 272 -71.37 11.20 9.47
N GLN A 273 -71.50 11.95 8.35
CA GLN A 273 -72.57 12.92 8.05
C GLN A 273 -72.26 13.78 6.78
N PRO A 274 -73.19 14.58 6.21
CA PRO A 274 -74.09 14.15 5.15
C PRO A 274 -73.89 14.93 3.83
N ASN A 275 -74.54 14.41 2.79
CA ASN A 275 -74.79 14.96 1.46
C ASN A 275 -74.99 16.50 1.40
N TYR A 276 -74.18 17.23 0.62
CA TYR A 276 -74.52 18.54 0.01
C TYR A 276 -73.81 18.70 -1.35
N PRO A 277 -74.41 19.42 -2.32
CA PRO A 277 -74.25 19.18 -3.74
C PRO A 277 -73.12 19.99 -4.40
N SER A 278 -72.71 19.46 -5.54
CA SER A 278 -71.83 20.02 -6.56
C SER A 278 -72.20 21.46 -6.94
N ARG A 279 -71.20 22.36 -6.90
CA ARG A 279 -71.23 23.65 -7.59
C ARG A 279 -69.98 23.83 -8.44
N GLU A 280 -70.21 23.93 -9.74
CA GLU A 280 -69.26 24.30 -10.78
C GLU A 280 -68.76 25.74 -10.64
N THR A 281 -67.64 25.99 -11.34
CA THR A 281 -67.16 27.26 -11.95
C THR A 281 -66.52 28.35 -11.09
N GLU A 282 -65.24 28.64 -11.37
CA GLU A 282 -64.62 29.93 -11.78
C GLU A 282 -63.10 29.88 -11.48
N ILE A 283 -62.21 29.68 -12.46
CA ILE A 283 -61.50 30.71 -13.25
C ILE A 283 -61.26 32.02 -12.48
N THR A 284 -60.03 32.30 -12.04
CA THR A 284 -59.22 33.48 -12.44
C THR A 284 -57.83 33.50 -11.79
N ALA A 285 -56.89 34.05 -12.56
CA ALA A 285 -55.47 34.23 -12.29
C ALA A 285 -55.17 35.45 -11.41
N VAL A 286 -54.03 35.43 -10.68
CA VAL A 286 -53.15 36.59 -10.34
C VAL A 286 -51.77 36.00 -9.95
N GLU A 287 -50.69 36.11 -10.73
CA GLU A 287 -49.72 37.23 -10.87
C GLU A 287 -48.83 37.53 -9.63
N ASN A 288 -47.52 37.53 -9.88
CA ASN A 288 -46.43 38.27 -9.21
C ASN A 288 -45.94 37.86 -7.81
N TYR A 289 -44.75 37.26 -7.73
CA TYR A 289 -43.48 37.93 -7.40
C TYR A 289 -42.27 37.01 -7.63
#